data_AF-A0A925HT45-F1
#
_entry.id   AF-A0A925HT45-F1
#
_cell.length_a   1.000
_cell.length_b   1.000
_cell.length_c   1.000
_cell.angle_alpha   90.00
_cell.angle_beta   90.00
_cell.angle_gamma   90.00
#
_symmetry.space_group_name_H-M   'P 1'
#
loop_
_entity.id
_entity.type
_entity.pdbx_description
1 polymer ?
#
loop_
_entity_poly.entity_id
_entity_poly.type
_entity_poly.pdbx_seq_one_letter_code
_entity_poly.pdbx_strand_id
1 'polypeptide(L)'
;TGAAPRTPAPHEVLIEFVTGQRGEPTTLFVRRGGTVTSAALPPIDSLARRIAALQSLLAGDAEAELLARDLGTVLLAPALSRIDRGITTLIIVPDGALHSVPWSALILPDGQRVLDRFTVALLPSARLPHAAGDARSRSVVAIAAGDGSETWEGQRLAALPRAEAEAHFVADLSSHGRVYIGRAATERAVRQMSETPPSILHFAAHAIVDDRSSARAAIVLHTGDGDDGLLEAHEIAGIRLPLDLVVLAGCSTASGRVFAAEGVQGLVRPLLDAGVRGVVASQWPVRDESAFRIMQWFYRELAAGNTSADALRTALRQARAAGIPAGDWASWSYVGEPAAHASARFTSPSPSKSRWPLAVTAACVLVALSVGYRSTTRRVALRS
;
A
#
# COMPACT_ATOMS: atom_id res chain seq x y z
N THR A 1 -17.70 -23.64 8.00
CA THR A 1 -16.39 -23.71 8.66
C THR A 1 -16.41 -22.81 9.89
N GLY A 2 -16.27 -23.40 11.09
CA GLY A 2 -16.58 -22.79 12.39
C GLY A 2 -15.42 -22.04 13.08
N ALA A 3 -14.72 -21.15 12.36
CA ALA A 3 -13.71 -20.30 12.98
C ALA A 3 -14.34 -19.08 13.66
N ALA A 4 -13.95 -18.80 14.91
CA ALA A 4 -14.42 -17.65 15.67
C ALA A 4 -13.96 -16.33 15.04
N PRO A 5 -14.77 -15.26 15.11
CA PRO A 5 -14.37 -13.92 14.66
C PRO A 5 -13.14 -13.39 15.42
N ARG A 6 -12.32 -12.54 14.78
CA ARG A 6 -11.10 -11.98 15.38
C ARG A 6 -11.45 -11.19 16.65
N THR A 7 -10.66 -11.39 17.69
CA THR A 7 -10.63 -10.50 18.86
C THR A 7 -9.54 -9.45 18.65
N PRO A 8 -9.88 -8.17 18.48
CA PRO A 8 -8.88 -7.12 18.27
C PRO A 8 -7.95 -6.96 19.48
N ALA A 9 -6.68 -6.65 19.22
CA ALA A 9 -5.69 -6.38 20.27
C ALA A 9 -6.02 -5.09 21.05
N PRO A 10 -5.41 -4.82 22.23
CA PRO A 10 -5.68 -3.64 23.04
C PRO A 10 -5.43 -2.27 22.39
N HIS A 11 -4.82 -2.16 21.22
CA HIS A 11 -4.67 -0.91 20.47
C HIS A 11 -5.48 -0.89 19.15
N GLU A 12 -6.27 -1.95 18.92
CA GLU A 12 -7.08 -2.16 17.71
C GLU A 12 -8.58 -2.04 18.01
N VAL A 13 -9.32 -1.58 17.00
CA VAL A 13 -10.78 -1.69 16.95
C VAL A 13 -11.20 -2.27 15.61
N LEU A 14 -12.18 -3.18 15.61
CA LEU A 14 -12.79 -3.68 14.39
C LEU A 14 -14.12 -2.98 14.14
N ILE A 15 -14.26 -2.43 12.94
CA ILE A 15 -15.43 -1.73 12.44
C ILE A 15 -15.95 -2.50 11.23
N GLU A 16 -17.12 -3.12 11.36
CA GLU A 16 -17.75 -3.91 10.31
C GLU A 16 -19.00 -3.21 9.80
N PHE A 17 -19.11 -3.09 8.49
CA PHE A 17 -20.25 -2.49 7.82
C PHE A 17 -21.10 -3.57 7.18
N VAL A 18 -22.42 -3.43 7.29
CA VAL A 18 -23.40 -4.29 6.62
C VAL A 18 -24.40 -3.37 5.92
N THR A 19 -24.40 -3.40 4.60
CA THR A 19 -25.24 -2.53 3.78
C THR A 19 -26.69 -3.06 3.73
N GLY A 20 -27.64 -2.16 3.94
CA GLY A 20 -29.07 -2.46 3.78
C GLY A 20 -29.45 -2.56 2.31
N GLN A 21 -30.49 -3.35 2.00
CA GLN A 21 -31.03 -3.45 0.63
C GLN A 21 -32.21 -2.50 0.42
N ARG A 22 -32.42 -2.04 -0.83
CA ARG A 22 -33.61 -1.28 -1.26
C ARG A 22 -33.89 -0.01 -0.43
N GLY A 23 -32.84 0.73 -0.08
CA GLY A 23 -32.94 1.97 0.68
C GLY A 23 -32.93 1.79 2.20
N GLU A 24 -32.79 0.56 2.71
CA GLU A 24 -32.56 0.31 4.13
C GLU A 24 -31.21 0.91 4.61
N PRO A 25 -31.12 1.31 5.88
CA PRO A 25 -29.89 1.85 6.47
C PRO A 25 -28.70 0.90 6.37
N THR A 26 -27.50 1.45 6.24
CA THR A 26 -26.26 0.69 6.46
C THR A 26 -26.06 0.54 7.97
N THR A 27 -25.76 -0.66 8.46
CA THR A 27 -25.45 -0.88 9.87
C THR A 27 -23.94 -0.94 10.07
N LEU A 28 -23.43 -0.18 11.02
CA LEU A 28 -22.04 -0.24 11.48
C LEU A 28 -21.99 -0.99 12.82
N PHE A 29 -21.12 -1.98 12.91
CA PHE A 29 -20.79 -2.73 14.12
C PHE A 29 -19.37 -2.40 14.57
N VAL A 30 -19.18 -2.18 15.86
CA VAL A 30 -17.89 -1.87 16.47
C VAL A 30 -17.58 -2.91 17.52
N ARG A 31 -16.46 -3.62 17.35
CA ARG A 31 -16.02 -4.69 18.24
C ARG A 31 -14.72 -4.31 18.96
N ARG A 32 -14.76 -4.42 20.29
CA ARG A 32 -13.65 -4.04 21.18
C ARG A 32 -13.73 -4.78 22.51
N GLY A 33 -12.66 -5.46 22.93
CA GLY A 33 -12.58 -6.08 24.26
C GLY A 33 -13.72 -7.05 24.61
N GLY A 34 -14.27 -7.75 23.60
CA GLY A 34 -15.44 -8.64 23.76
C GLY A 34 -16.80 -7.95 23.65
N THR A 35 -16.86 -6.62 23.68
CA THR A 35 -18.09 -5.83 23.49
C THR A 35 -18.34 -5.59 22.01
N VAL A 36 -19.61 -5.66 21.61
CA VAL A 36 -20.09 -5.25 20.28
C VAL A 36 -21.14 -4.16 20.46
N THR A 37 -20.97 -3.04 19.76
CA THR A 37 -21.98 -1.98 19.67
C THR A 37 -22.34 -1.75 18.20
N SER A 38 -23.50 -1.14 17.95
CA SER A 38 -23.91 -0.82 16.59
C SER A 38 -24.46 0.60 16.45
N ALA A 39 -24.47 1.10 15.22
CA ALA A 39 -25.13 2.34 14.84
C ALA A 39 -25.72 2.20 13.42
N ALA A 40 -26.87 2.84 13.20
CA ALA A 40 -27.44 3.00 11.88
C ALA A 40 -26.78 4.19 11.17
N LEU A 41 -26.40 3.98 9.92
CA LEU A 41 -25.84 4.96 9.00
C LEU A 41 -26.81 5.18 7.83
N PRO A 42 -26.62 6.22 7.01
CA PRO A 42 -27.41 6.41 5.80
C PRO A 42 -27.40 5.17 4.88
N PRO A 43 -28.43 5.02 4.03
CA PRO A 43 -28.48 3.97 3.02
C PRO A 43 -27.28 4.04 2.07
N ILE A 44 -26.82 2.87 1.59
CA ILE A 44 -25.62 2.75 0.77
C ILE A 44 -25.68 3.59 -0.51
N ASP A 45 -26.86 3.73 -1.14
CA ASP A 45 -27.03 4.53 -2.36
C ASP A 45 -26.67 6.01 -2.17
N SER A 46 -26.91 6.55 -0.97
CA SER A 46 -26.55 7.93 -0.63
C SER A 46 -25.04 8.07 -0.39
N LEU A 47 -24.43 7.05 0.22
CA LEU A 47 -23.00 7.01 0.51
C LEU A 47 -22.19 6.78 -0.78
N ALA A 48 -22.60 5.86 -1.64
CA ALA A 48 -21.91 5.49 -2.87
C ALA A 48 -21.66 6.69 -3.79
N ARG A 49 -22.67 7.57 -3.96
CA ARG A 49 -22.50 8.80 -4.75
C ARG A 49 -21.46 9.74 -4.16
N ARG A 50 -21.44 9.91 -2.83
CA ARG A 50 -20.46 10.76 -2.14
C ARG A 50 -19.05 10.18 -2.22
N ILE A 51 -18.92 8.86 -2.12
CA ILE A 51 -17.64 8.15 -2.25
C ILE A 51 -17.06 8.33 -3.66
N ALA A 52 -17.88 8.09 -4.69
CA ALA A 52 -17.46 8.29 -6.09
C ALA A 52 -17.08 9.76 -6.38
N ALA A 53 -17.83 10.72 -5.83
CA ALA A 53 -17.51 12.14 -5.94
C ALA A 53 -16.18 12.47 -5.26
N LEU A 54 -15.94 11.97 -4.05
CA LEU A 54 -14.67 12.15 -3.35
C LEU A 54 -13.50 11.62 -4.18
N GLN A 55 -13.59 10.39 -4.71
CA GLN A 55 -12.54 9.80 -5.53
C GLN A 55 -12.18 10.67 -6.74
N SER A 56 -13.19 11.20 -7.43
CA SER A 56 -13.00 12.07 -8.60
C SER A 56 -12.34 13.40 -8.25
N LEU A 57 -12.58 13.93 -7.05
CA LEU A 57 -12.13 15.24 -6.60
C LEU A 57 -10.78 15.23 -5.87
N LEU A 58 -10.29 14.06 -5.42
CA LEU A 58 -9.01 13.92 -4.71
C LEU A 58 -7.78 14.40 -5.51
N ALA A 59 -7.93 14.72 -6.80
CA ALA A 59 -6.90 15.32 -7.63
C ALA A 59 -6.53 16.77 -7.27
N GLY A 60 -7.23 17.45 -6.34
CA GLY A 60 -6.80 18.76 -5.81
C GLY A 60 -7.90 19.77 -5.50
N ASP A 61 -9.15 19.32 -5.28
CA ASP A 61 -10.29 20.22 -5.08
C ASP A 61 -10.57 20.51 -3.59
N ALA A 62 -10.94 21.75 -3.24
CA ALA A 62 -11.42 22.11 -1.91
C ALA A 62 -12.73 21.37 -1.55
N GLU A 63 -13.57 21.07 -2.54
CA GLU A 63 -14.76 20.23 -2.38
C GLU A 63 -14.41 18.81 -1.89
N ALA A 64 -13.23 18.29 -2.26
CA ALA A 64 -12.76 17.00 -1.78
C ALA A 64 -12.59 16.99 -0.26
N GLU A 65 -12.10 18.08 0.35
CA GLU A 65 -11.94 18.15 1.81
C GLU A 65 -13.29 18.17 2.53
N LEU A 66 -14.28 18.86 1.97
CA LEU A 66 -15.64 18.90 2.53
C LEU A 66 -16.28 17.51 2.48
N LEU A 67 -16.18 16.81 1.35
CA LEU A 67 -16.66 15.44 1.22
C LEU A 67 -15.90 14.45 2.12
N ALA A 68 -14.58 14.59 2.23
CA ALA A 68 -13.77 13.76 3.13
C ALA A 68 -14.16 13.96 4.60
N ARG A 69 -14.54 15.18 5.00
CA ARG A 69 -15.04 15.50 6.34
C ARG A 69 -16.46 15.00 6.59
N ASP A 70 -17.35 15.16 5.61
CA ASP A 70 -18.72 14.62 5.67
C ASP A 70 -18.69 13.09 5.81
N LEU A 71 -17.97 12.41 4.93
CA LEU A 71 -17.82 10.95 4.97
C LEU A 71 -17.10 10.48 6.25
N GLY A 72 -16.06 11.18 6.71
CA GLY A 72 -15.41 10.86 7.99
C GLY A 72 -16.33 11.00 9.19
N THR A 73 -17.20 12.01 9.17
CA THR A 73 -18.23 12.22 10.21
C THR A 73 -19.27 11.11 10.16
N VAL A 74 -19.81 10.81 8.99
CA VAL A 74 -20.89 9.81 8.83
C VAL A 74 -20.38 8.40 9.09
N LEU A 75 -19.24 8.01 8.52
CA LEU A 75 -18.76 6.62 8.54
C LEU A 75 -18.00 6.26 9.82
N LEU A 76 -17.27 7.20 10.43
CA LEU A 76 -16.35 6.88 11.53
C LEU A 76 -16.75 7.50 12.87
N ALA A 77 -17.35 8.69 12.92
CA ALA A 77 -17.67 9.33 14.21
C ALA A 77 -18.55 8.47 15.15
N PRO A 78 -19.56 7.72 14.65
CA PRO A 78 -20.33 6.82 15.51
C PRO A 78 -19.48 5.72 16.16
N ALA A 79 -18.44 5.24 15.49
CA ALA A 79 -17.50 4.28 16.08
C ALA A 79 -16.52 4.95 17.04
N LEU A 80 -15.91 6.06 16.60
CA LEU A 80 -14.82 6.70 17.33
C LEU A 80 -15.27 7.42 18.61
N SER A 81 -16.55 7.81 18.72
CA SER A 81 -17.11 8.39 19.95
C SER A 81 -17.16 7.40 21.13
N ARG A 82 -17.01 6.10 20.86
CA ARG A 82 -17.15 5.02 21.84
C ARG A 82 -15.84 4.33 22.20
N ILE A 83 -14.72 4.76 21.60
CA ILE A 83 -13.41 4.13 21.82
C ILE A 83 -12.48 5.02 22.65
N ASP A 84 -11.57 4.36 23.36
CA ASP A 84 -10.51 5.01 24.13
C ASP A 84 -9.48 5.74 23.25
N ARG A 85 -8.69 6.64 23.85
CA ARG A 85 -7.59 7.33 23.16
C ARG A 85 -6.39 6.43 22.84
N GLY A 86 -6.36 5.19 23.34
CA GLY A 86 -5.27 4.24 23.14
C GLY A 86 -5.35 3.48 21.82
N ILE A 87 -6.45 3.60 21.07
CA ILE A 87 -6.59 3.00 19.74
C ILE A 87 -5.68 3.69 18.74
N THR A 88 -4.83 2.91 18.09
CA THR A 88 -3.93 3.35 17.02
C THR A 88 -4.24 2.68 15.69
N THR A 89 -5.05 1.61 15.68
CA THR A 89 -5.32 0.81 14.48
C THR A 89 -6.82 0.61 14.27
N LEU A 90 -7.31 0.97 13.08
CA LEU A 90 -8.66 0.68 12.60
C LEU A 90 -8.63 -0.53 11.68
N ILE A 91 -9.31 -1.60 12.09
CA ILE A 91 -9.59 -2.75 11.24
C ILE A 91 -10.97 -2.55 10.63
N ILE A 92 -11.05 -2.40 9.32
CA ILE A 92 -12.29 -2.09 8.62
C ILE A 92 -12.72 -3.28 7.78
N VAL A 93 -13.95 -3.74 7.98
CA VAL A 93 -14.63 -4.72 7.14
C VAL A 93 -15.70 -3.98 6.34
N PRO A 94 -15.35 -3.48 5.13
CA PRO A 94 -16.31 -2.79 4.29
C PRO A 94 -17.30 -3.77 3.65
N ASP A 95 -18.41 -3.23 3.15
CA ASP A 95 -19.41 -3.94 2.37
C ASP A 95 -19.92 -3.07 1.21
N GLY A 96 -20.20 -3.68 0.07
CA GLY A 96 -20.60 -2.99 -1.17
C GLY A 96 -19.69 -1.82 -1.56
N ALA A 97 -20.27 -0.66 -1.86
CA ALA A 97 -19.53 0.53 -2.28
C ALA A 97 -18.53 1.08 -1.22
N LEU A 98 -18.59 0.60 0.03
CA LEU A 98 -17.64 1.00 1.06
C LEU A 98 -16.22 0.46 0.84
N HIS A 99 -16.06 -0.56 -0.02
CA HIS A 99 -14.74 -1.05 -0.43
C HIS A 99 -13.89 0.02 -1.11
N SER A 100 -14.55 1.00 -1.73
CA SER A 100 -13.96 2.08 -2.51
C SER A 100 -13.64 3.33 -1.70
N VAL A 101 -13.93 3.34 -0.39
CA VAL A 101 -13.67 4.49 0.46
C VAL A 101 -12.15 4.67 0.62
N PRO A 102 -11.61 5.88 0.36
CA PRO A 102 -10.24 6.20 0.70
C PRO A 102 -10.11 6.54 2.17
N TRP A 103 -10.14 5.50 3.00
CA TRP A 103 -10.18 5.63 4.46
C TRP A 103 -9.09 6.54 5.02
N SER A 104 -7.88 6.50 4.44
CA SER A 104 -6.74 7.33 4.84
C SER A 104 -6.96 8.83 4.57
N ALA A 105 -7.76 9.19 3.56
CA ALA A 105 -8.04 10.58 3.21
C ALA A 105 -9.17 11.23 4.02
N LEU A 106 -10.04 10.42 4.65
CA LEU A 106 -11.15 10.92 5.44
C LEU A 106 -10.67 11.84 6.57
N ILE A 107 -11.47 12.86 6.84
CA ILE A 107 -11.22 13.86 7.88
C ILE A 107 -12.19 13.64 9.02
N LEU A 108 -11.67 13.50 10.23
CA LEU A 108 -12.45 13.29 11.43
C LEU A 108 -13.10 14.61 11.90
N PRO A 109 -14.12 14.55 12.78
CA PRO A 109 -14.78 15.75 13.31
C PRO A 109 -13.82 16.73 14.00
N ASP A 110 -12.72 16.24 14.58
CA ASP A 110 -11.65 17.06 15.19
C ASP A 110 -10.71 17.73 14.17
N GLY A 111 -10.93 17.51 12.88
CA GLY A 111 -10.14 18.05 11.78
C GLY A 111 -8.87 17.26 11.44
N GLN A 112 -8.52 16.23 12.21
CA GLN A 112 -7.40 15.36 11.86
C GLN A 112 -7.79 14.40 10.74
N ARG A 113 -6.83 14.06 9.88
CA ARG A 113 -7.01 13.00 8.90
C ARG A 113 -6.85 11.64 9.56
N VAL A 114 -7.59 10.65 9.08
CA VAL A 114 -7.45 9.27 9.52
C VAL A 114 -6.01 8.80 9.38
N LEU A 115 -5.35 9.10 8.26
CA LEU A 115 -3.94 8.76 8.01
C LEU A 115 -2.98 9.25 9.12
N ASP A 116 -3.24 10.44 9.66
CA ASP A 116 -2.37 11.04 10.67
C ASP A 116 -2.57 10.37 12.03
N ARG A 117 -3.77 9.88 12.33
CA ARG A 117 -4.12 9.32 13.64
C ARG A 117 -4.01 7.79 13.71
N PHE A 118 -4.41 7.08 12.66
CA PHE A 118 -4.59 5.64 12.69
C PHE A 118 -3.84 4.92 11.58
N THR A 119 -3.38 3.71 11.89
CA THR A 119 -3.08 2.67 10.91
C THR A 119 -4.39 2.02 10.48
N VAL A 120 -4.60 1.88 9.17
CA VAL A 120 -5.84 1.31 8.62
C VAL A 120 -5.51 -0.02 7.95
N ALA A 121 -6.20 -1.07 8.36
CA ALA A 121 -6.15 -2.38 7.71
C ALA A 121 -7.56 -2.80 7.30
N LEU A 122 -7.72 -3.24 6.07
CA LEU A 122 -8.97 -3.78 5.56
C LEU A 122 -8.99 -5.30 5.74
N LEU A 123 -10.17 -5.85 6.00
CA LEU A 123 -10.41 -7.30 5.94
C LEU A 123 -11.65 -7.59 5.10
N PRO A 124 -11.66 -8.70 4.33
CA PRO A 124 -12.84 -9.08 3.55
C PRO A 124 -13.99 -9.59 4.44
N SER A 125 -13.73 -9.88 5.71
CA SER A 125 -14.75 -10.27 6.69
C SER A 125 -14.21 -10.06 8.11
N ALA A 126 -15.07 -10.10 9.13
CA ALA A 126 -14.64 -10.05 10.54
C ALA A 126 -13.81 -11.28 11.01
N ARG A 127 -13.50 -12.20 10.08
CA ARG A 127 -12.63 -13.36 10.29
C ARG A 127 -11.31 -13.11 9.59
N LEU A 128 -10.22 -13.53 10.22
CA LEU A 128 -8.93 -13.56 9.55
C LEU A 128 -8.95 -14.62 8.44
N PRO A 129 -8.34 -14.32 7.28
CA PRO A 129 -7.99 -15.38 6.34
C PRO A 129 -7.20 -16.46 7.08
N HIS A 130 -7.46 -17.74 6.77
CA HIS A 130 -6.57 -18.79 7.26
C HIS A 130 -5.20 -18.56 6.63
N ALA A 131 -4.22 -18.13 7.43
CA ALA A 131 -2.83 -18.09 6.97
C ALA A 131 -2.41 -19.52 6.60
N ALA A 132 -1.98 -19.71 5.36
CA ALA A 132 -1.59 -21.02 4.84
C ALA A 132 -0.19 -21.44 5.36
N GLY A 133 -0.01 -21.49 6.68
CA GLY A 133 1.30 -21.74 7.31
C GLY A 133 2.29 -20.59 7.12
N ASP A 134 3.37 -20.60 7.90
CA ASP A 134 4.39 -19.55 7.83
C ASP A 134 5.16 -19.61 6.51
N ALA A 135 5.38 -18.45 5.89
CA ALA A 135 6.34 -18.32 4.80
C ALA A 135 7.70 -18.86 5.28
N ARG A 136 8.16 -19.95 4.66
CA ARG A 136 9.41 -20.62 5.08
C ARG A 136 10.65 -19.89 4.58
N SER A 137 10.51 -19.13 3.49
CA SER A 137 11.57 -18.32 2.92
C SER A 137 11.66 -16.95 3.61
N ARG A 138 12.82 -16.30 3.47
CA ARG A 138 13.05 -14.89 3.85
C ARG A 138 13.36 -14.00 2.63
N SER A 139 13.04 -14.49 1.44
CA SER A 139 13.34 -13.85 0.15
C SER A 139 12.26 -12.87 -0.28
N VAL A 140 12.68 -11.87 -1.06
CA VAL A 140 11.79 -10.97 -1.78
C VAL A 140 11.90 -11.27 -3.27
N VAL A 141 10.77 -11.44 -3.94
CA VAL A 141 10.71 -11.55 -5.39
C VAL A 141 9.97 -10.34 -5.93
N ALA A 142 10.55 -9.68 -6.93
CA ALA A 142 9.91 -8.59 -7.65
C ALA A 142 9.77 -8.96 -9.13
N ILE A 143 8.60 -8.69 -9.69
CA ILE A 143 8.26 -8.92 -11.08
C ILE A 143 7.93 -7.58 -11.72
N ALA A 144 8.58 -7.24 -12.82
CA ALA A 144 8.24 -6.10 -13.66
C ALA A 144 7.74 -6.58 -15.02
N ALA A 145 6.55 -6.12 -15.40
CA ALA A 145 6.00 -6.21 -16.74
C ALA A 145 5.40 -4.85 -17.10
N GLY A 146 5.36 -4.50 -18.38
CA GLY A 146 4.98 -3.16 -18.84
C GLY A 146 6.07 -2.50 -19.68
N ASP A 147 6.85 -3.27 -20.43
CA ASP A 147 7.76 -2.71 -21.45
C ASP A 147 6.97 -2.18 -22.67
N GLY A 148 5.64 -2.38 -22.68
CA GLY A 148 4.74 -1.97 -23.73
C GLY A 148 4.59 -3.04 -24.81
N SER A 149 5.09 -4.26 -24.60
CA SER A 149 4.83 -5.43 -25.45
C SER A 149 3.54 -6.15 -25.07
N GLU A 150 3.04 -5.95 -23.84
CA GLU A 150 1.87 -6.63 -23.31
C GLU A 150 0.57 -6.14 -23.96
N THR A 151 -0.41 -7.05 -24.06
CA THR A 151 -1.69 -6.76 -24.69
C THR A 151 -2.86 -7.19 -23.81
N TRP A 152 -3.98 -6.48 -23.94
CA TRP A 152 -5.26 -6.82 -23.32
C TRP A 152 -6.39 -6.59 -24.32
N GLU A 153 -7.27 -7.58 -24.51
CA GLU A 153 -8.35 -7.53 -25.52
C GLU A 153 -7.84 -7.11 -26.91
N GLY A 154 -6.64 -7.56 -27.28
CA GLY A 154 -5.98 -7.24 -28.56
C GLY A 154 -5.40 -5.83 -28.66
N GLN A 155 -5.44 -5.04 -27.58
CA GLN A 155 -4.86 -3.70 -27.52
C GLN A 155 -3.55 -3.72 -26.74
N ARG A 156 -2.54 -3.04 -27.29
CA ARG A 156 -1.24 -2.88 -26.62
C ARG A 156 -1.37 -1.94 -25.43
N LEU A 157 -0.86 -2.36 -24.29
CA LEU A 157 -0.85 -1.54 -23.08
C LEU A 157 0.28 -0.51 -23.16
N ALA A 158 0.08 0.62 -22.49
CA ALA A 158 1.10 1.64 -22.40
C ALA A 158 2.26 1.20 -21.51
N ALA A 159 3.48 1.60 -21.86
CA ALA A 159 4.67 1.25 -21.09
C ALA A 159 4.63 1.86 -19.66
N LEU A 160 5.27 1.18 -18.73
CA LEU A 160 5.52 1.59 -17.34
C LEU A 160 7.03 1.82 -17.19
N PRO A 161 7.55 3.02 -17.51
CA PRO A 161 8.99 3.25 -17.63
C PRO A 161 9.78 3.00 -16.35
N ARG A 162 9.13 2.99 -15.18
CA ARG A 162 9.76 2.74 -13.88
C ARG A 162 9.53 1.33 -13.34
N ALA A 163 8.75 0.49 -13.99
CA ALA A 163 8.44 -0.85 -13.49
C ALA A 163 9.71 -1.67 -13.22
N GLU A 164 10.65 -1.69 -14.18
CA GLU A 164 11.92 -2.40 -14.00
C GLU A 164 12.78 -1.79 -12.89
N ALA A 165 12.89 -0.45 -12.85
CA ALA A 165 13.64 0.26 -11.82
C ALA A 165 13.05 0.03 -10.41
N GLU A 166 11.72 -0.08 -10.32
CA GLU A 166 11.00 -0.43 -9.10
C GLU A 166 11.29 -1.86 -8.65
N ALA A 167 11.19 -2.83 -9.56
CA ALA A 167 11.47 -4.22 -9.22
C ALA A 167 12.92 -4.42 -8.78
N HIS A 168 13.89 -3.77 -9.43
CA HIS A 168 15.28 -3.77 -9.00
C HIS A 168 15.45 -3.16 -7.60
N PHE A 169 14.88 -1.96 -7.36
CA PHE A 169 14.96 -1.33 -6.04
C PHE A 169 14.43 -2.23 -4.92
N VAL A 170 13.29 -2.89 -5.15
CA VAL A 170 12.66 -3.77 -4.16
C VAL A 170 13.52 -5.00 -3.88
N ALA A 171 14.05 -5.64 -4.93
CA ALA A 171 14.89 -6.82 -4.77
C ALA A 171 16.23 -6.48 -4.09
N ASP A 172 16.86 -5.37 -4.45
CA ASP A 172 18.17 -4.95 -3.93
C ASP A 172 18.13 -4.61 -2.43
N LEU A 173 16.96 -4.23 -1.89
CA LEU A 173 16.76 -4.06 -0.45
C LEU A 173 16.79 -5.38 0.31
N SER A 174 16.62 -6.52 -0.36
CA SER A 174 16.67 -7.84 0.27
C SER A 174 18.02 -8.51 0.07
N SER A 175 18.50 -9.16 1.13
CA SER A 175 19.68 -10.04 1.04
C SER A 175 19.47 -11.26 0.15
N HIS A 176 18.21 -11.59 -0.15
CA HIS A 176 17.80 -12.73 -0.98
C HIS A 176 16.78 -12.26 -2.02
N GLY A 177 17.04 -11.10 -2.64
CA GLY A 177 16.21 -10.52 -3.70
C GLY A 177 16.33 -11.28 -5.02
N ARG A 178 15.22 -11.43 -5.72
CA ARG A 178 15.17 -11.93 -7.10
C ARG A 178 14.28 -11.02 -7.94
N VAL A 179 14.69 -10.78 -9.18
CA VAL A 179 13.94 -9.95 -10.13
C VAL A 179 13.57 -10.78 -11.35
N TYR A 180 12.34 -10.64 -11.82
CA TYR A 180 11.87 -11.15 -13.10
C TYR A 180 11.40 -9.96 -13.95
N ILE A 181 12.03 -9.74 -15.09
CA ILE A 181 11.73 -8.65 -16.02
C ILE A 181 11.61 -9.16 -17.45
N GLY A 182 10.95 -8.39 -18.32
CA GLY A 182 10.75 -8.73 -19.73
C GLY A 182 10.26 -10.16 -19.91
N ARG A 183 10.93 -10.94 -20.77
CA ARG A 183 10.56 -12.33 -21.08
C ARG A 183 10.63 -13.31 -19.90
N ALA A 184 11.22 -12.92 -18.77
CA ALA A 184 11.22 -13.73 -17.56
C ALA A 184 9.98 -13.50 -16.67
N ALA A 185 9.32 -12.35 -16.80
CA ALA A 185 8.13 -11.97 -16.04
C ALA A 185 6.87 -12.65 -16.61
N THR A 186 6.77 -13.97 -16.44
CA THR A 186 5.69 -14.82 -17.00
C THR A 186 4.79 -15.36 -15.88
N GLU A 187 3.57 -15.78 -16.23
CA GLU A 187 2.70 -16.46 -15.28
C GLU A 187 3.32 -17.77 -14.77
N ARG A 188 4.00 -18.52 -15.66
CA ARG A 188 4.74 -19.73 -15.26
C ARG A 188 5.75 -19.44 -14.16
N ALA A 189 6.45 -18.31 -14.21
CA ALA A 189 7.38 -17.92 -13.16
C ALA A 189 6.68 -17.73 -11.79
N VAL A 190 5.46 -17.19 -11.78
CA VAL A 190 4.63 -17.06 -10.57
C VAL A 190 4.16 -18.42 -10.06
N ARG A 191 3.66 -19.28 -10.95
CA ARG A 191 3.20 -20.65 -10.60
C ARG A 191 4.32 -21.48 -9.96
N GLN A 192 5.56 -21.36 -10.45
CA GLN A 192 6.73 -22.04 -9.89
C GLN A 192 7.07 -21.58 -8.46
N MET A 193 6.57 -20.42 -8.01
CA MET A 193 6.78 -19.97 -6.63
C MET A 193 6.05 -20.82 -5.60
N SER A 194 5.04 -21.61 -5.99
CA SER A 194 4.41 -22.57 -5.06
C SER A 194 5.38 -23.62 -4.52
N GLU A 195 6.45 -23.94 -5.26
CA GLU A 195 7.48 -24.89 -4.83
C GLU A 195 8.40 -24.30 -3.76
N THR A 196 8.74 -23.01 -3.91
CA THR A 196 9.58 -22.27 -2.95
C THR A 196 9.02 -20.84 -2.78
N PRO A 197 7.97 -20.68 -1.94
CA PRO A 197 7.29 -19.40 -1.80
C PRO A 197 8.19 -18.33 -1.17
N PRO A 198 8.30 -17.12 -1.76
CA PRO A 198 9.00 -16.01 -1.11
C PRO A 198 8.21 -15.48 0.11
N SER A 199 8.83 -14.62 0.90
CA SER A 199 8.08 -13.88 1.94
C SER A 199 7.25 -12.76 1.33
N ILE A 200 7.82 -12.06 0.34
CA ILE A 200 7.21 -10.93 -0.34
C ILE A 200 7.25 -11.16 -1.84
N LEU A 201 6.11 -10.95 -2.50
CA LEU A 201 6.01 -10.89 -3.94
C LEU A 201 5.50 -9.52 -4.37
N HIS A 202 6.29 -8.82 -5.19
CA HIS A 202 5.99 -7.48 -5.68
C HIS A 202 5.73 -7.51 -7.17
N PHE A 203 4.62 -6.92 -7.60
CA PHE A 203 4.26 -6.75 -9.00
C PHE A 203 4.29 -5.27 -9.37
N ALA A 204 5.25 -4.89 -10.21
CA ALA A 204 5.27 -3.64 -10.95
C ALA A 204 4.79 -3.93 -12.38
N ALA A 205 3.48 -4.10 -12.54
CA ALA A 205 2.86 -4.57 -13.78
C ALA A 205 1.41 -4.12 -13.87
N HIS A 206 0.83 -3.99 -15.06
CA HIS A 206 -0.58 -3.63 -15.19
C HIS A 206 -1.49 -4.62 -14.46
N ALA A 207 -2.47 -4.10 -13.71
CA ALA A 207 -3.57 -4.88 -13.16
C ALA A 207 -4.87 -4.43 -13.84
N ILE A 208 -5.63 -5.37 -14.38
CA ILE A 208 -6.83 -5.11 -15.17
C ILE A 208 -8.00 -5.81 -14.53
N VAL A 209 -9.11 -5.09 -14.37
CA VAL A 209 -10.40 -5.66 -13.95
C VAL A 209 -11.50 -5.18 -14.87
N ASP A 210 -12.33 -6.10 -15.34
CA ASP A 210 -13.46 -5.78 -16.21
C ASP A 210 -14.72 -5.49 -15.40
N ASP A 211 -15.21 -4.27 -15.50
CA ASP A 211 -16.44 -3.82 -14.83
C ASP A 211 -17.70 -4.62 -15.25
N ARG A 212 -17.65 -5.33 -16.38
CA ARG A 212 -18.75 -6.19 -16.86
C ARG A 212 -18.76 -7.58 -16.21
N SER A 213 -17.64 -7.99 -15.61
CA SER A 213 -17.52 -9.24 -14.88
C SER A 213 -16.32 -9.16 -13.94
N SER A 214 -16.57 -9.06 -12.63
CA SER A 214 -15.54 -9.13 -11.59
C SER A 214 -14.72 -10.43 -11.64
N ALA A 215 -15.19 -11.45 -12.36
CA ALA A 215 -14.45 -12.69 -12.63
C ALA A 215 -13.30 -12.51 -13.64
N ARG A 216 -13.24 -11.40 -14.39
CA ARG A 216 -12.14 -11.08 -15.33
C ARG A 216 -11.23 -10.02 -14.72
N ALA A 217 -10.48 -10.44 -13.71
CA ALA A 217 -9.41 -9.66 -13.10
C ALA A 217 -8.07 -10.38 -13.34
N ALA A 218 -7.05 -9.66 -13.81
CA ALA A 218 -5.75 -10.24 -14.15
C ALA A 218 -4.58 -9.32 -13.83
N ILE A 219 -3.43 -9.91 -13.50
CA ILE A 219 -2.13 -9.23 -13.54
C ILE A 219 -1.53 -9.52 -14.92
N VAL A 220 -1.21 -8.47 -15.68
CA VAL A 220 -0.68 -8.61 -17.03
C VAL A 220 0.83 -8.76 -16.97
N LEU A 221 1.29 -9.87 -17.50
CA LEU A 221 2.67 -10.33 -17.53
C LEU A 221 3.10 -10.55 -18.98
N HIS A 222 4.37 -10.88 -19.18
CA HIS A 222 4.86 -11.24 -20.50
C HIS A 222 4.31 -12.61 -20.91
N THR A 223 3.80 -12.71 -22.14
CA THR A 223 3.37 -13.99 -22.72
C THR A 223 4.57 -14.93 -22.83
N GLY A 224 4.49 -16.07 -22.14
CA GLY A 224 5.50 -17.12 -22.13
C GLY A 224 5.11 -18.32 -23.00
N ASP A 225 5.99 -19.32 -23.03
CA ASP A 225 5.72 -20.58 -23.71
C ASP A 225 4.61 -21.35 -22.98
N GLY A 226 3.40 -21.32 -23.55
CA GLY A 226 2.23 -22.06 -23.05
C GLY A 226 1.38 -21.31 -22.02
N ASP A 227 1.60 -20.00 -21.83
CA ASP A 227 0.71 -19.10 -21.09
C ASP A 227 0.37 -17.85 -21.93
N ASP A 228 -0.73 -17.17 -21.61
CA ASP A 228 -1.24 -16.06 -22.43
C ASP A 228 -0.76 -14.68 -21.93
N GLY A 229 -0.05 -14.64 -20.80
CA GLY A 229 0.43 -13.45 -20.14
C GLY A 229 -0.60 -12.82 -19.19
N LEU A 230 -1.73 -13.47 -18.93
CA LEU A 230 -2.78 -12.96 -18.06
C LEU A 230 -2.89 -13.85 -16.83
N LEU A 231 -2.24 -13.45 -15.73
CA LEU A 231 -2.40 -14.16 -14.47
C LEU A 231 -3.78 -13.82 -13.87
N GLU A 232 -4.79 -14.63 -14.19
CA GLU A 232 -6.18 -14.35 -13.86
C GLU A 232 -6.53 -14.71 -12.41
N ALA A 233 -7.54 -14.03 -11.85
CA ALA A 233 -8.04 -14.24 -10.50
C ALA A 233 -8.34 -15.72 -10.18
N HIS A 234 -8.95 -16.43 -11.11
CA HIS A 234 -9.30 -17.83 -10.92
C HIS A 234 -8.06 -18.74 -10.87
N GLU A 235 -7.00 -18.39 -11.61
CA GLU A 235 -5.72 -19.10 -11.56
C GLU A 235 -5.02 -18.81 -10.24
N ILE A 236 -4.94 -17.53 -9.83
CA ILE A 236 -4.33 -17.12 -8.56
C ILE A 236 -4.96 -17.89 -7.40
N ALA A 237 -6.29 -17.97 -7.35
CA ALA A 237 -7.01 -18.71 -6.31
C ALA A 237 -6.69 -20.21 -6.28
N GLY A 238 -6.24 -20.78 -7.40
CA GLY A 238 -5.79 -22.17 -7.51
C GLY A 238 -4.31 -22.40 -7.17
N ILE A 239 -3.50 -21.33 -7.06
CA ILE A 239 -2.08 -21.42 -6.73
C ILE A 239 -1.91 -21.37 -5.20
N ARG A 240 -0.98 -22.17 -4.67
CA ARG A 240 -0.61 -22.10 -3.25
C ARG A 240 0.52 -21.09 -3.07
N LEU A 241 0.21 -19.92 -2.53
CA LEU A 241 1.11 -18.79 -2.26
C LEU A 241 1.07 -18.40 -0.77
N PRO A 242 1.68 -19.18 0.14
CA PRO A 242 1.75 -18.87 1.56
C PRO A 242 2.80 -17.77 1.81
N LEU A 243 2.49 -16.56 1.34
CA LEU A 243 3.35 -15.38 1.38
C LEU A 243 2.94 -14.48 2.53
N ASP A 244 3.88 -13.71 3.06
CA ASP A 244 3.56 -12.70 4.07
C ASP A 244 2.88 -11.48 3.46
N LEU A 245 3.32 -11.10 2.27
CA LEU A 245 2.89 -9.87 1.60
C LEU A 245 2.92 -10.03 0.08
N VAL A 246 1.85 -9.59 -0.57
CA VAL A 246 1.85 -9.25 -1.99
C VAL A 246 1.69 -7.74 -2.15
N VAL A 247 2.44 -7.14 -3.07
CA VAL A 247 2.31 -5.72 -3.42
C VAL A 247 1.92 -5.63 -4.89
N LEU A 248 0.79 -5.01 -5.18
CA LEU A 248 0.30 -4.73 -6.52
C LEU A 248 0.53 -3.24 -6.82
N ALA A 249 1.69 -2.91 -7.37
CA ALA A 249 2.07 -1.53 -7.72
C ALA A 249 1.56 -1.11 -9.12
N GLY A 250 0.49 -1.74 -9.57
CA GLY A 250 0.19 -1.95 -10.98
C GLY A 250 -0.90 -1.12 -11.63
N CYS A 251 -1.62 -0.29 -10.88
CA CYS A 251 -2.69 0.52 -11.47
C CYS A 251 -2.09 1.81 -11.98
N SER A 252 -1.39 1.80 -13.11
CA SER A 252 -0.97 3.06 -13.73
C SER A 252 -2.00 3.50 -14.77
N THR A 253 -2.28 4.81 -14.81
CA THR A 253 -3.33 5.51 -15.61
C THR A 253 -3.19 5.40 -17.13
N ALA A 254 -2.29 4.57 -17.63
CA ALA A 254 -1.76 4.74 -18.98
C ALA A 254 -2.63 4.09 -20.09
N SER A 255 -3.70 3.36 -19.75
CA SER A 255 -4.59 2.72 -20.75
C SER A 255 -5.88 3.50 -21.07
N GLY A 256 -6.17 4.62 -20.38
CA GLY A 256 -7.37 5.43 -20.64
C GLY A 256 -8.71 4.73 -20.35
N ARG A 257 -8.70 3.48 -19.84
CA ARG A 257 -9.89 2.77 -19.38
C ARG A 257 -9.98 2.95 -17.87
N VAL A 258 -11.02 3.66 -17.44
CA VAL A 258 -11.37 3.84 -16.03
C VAL A 258 -11.80 2.47 -15.51
N PHE A 259 -11.02 1.91 -14.58
CA PHE A 259 -11.44 0.75 -13.81
C PHE A 259 -12.48 1.20 -12.78
N ALA A 260 -13.60 0.49 -12.66
CA ALA A 260 -14.55 0.75 -11.59
C ALA A 260 -13.86 0.62 -10.23
N ALA A 261 -14.47 1.22 -9.21
CA ALA A 261 -13.96 1.33 -7.86
C ALA A 261 -13.80 -0.04 -7.12
N GLU A 262 -14.13 -1.15 -7.79
CA GLU A 262 -13.89 -2.54 -7.37
C GLU A 262 -12.58 -3.13 -7.94
N GLY A 263 -11.88 -2.40 -8.82
CA GLY A 263 -10.76 -2.87 -9.65
C GLY A 263 -9.79 -3.81 -8.93
N VAL A 264 -8.93 -3.33 -8.04
CA VAL A 264 -7.95 -4.25 -7.42
C VAL A 264 -8.54 -5.20 -6.37
N GLN A 265 -9.74 -4.92 -5.85
CA GLN A 265 -10.40 -5.84 -4.92
C GLN A 265 -10.70 -7.20 -5.57
N GLY A 266 -10.90 -7.23 -6.90
CA GLY A 266 -11.04 -8.45 -7.68
C GLY A 266 -9.82 -9.38 -7.62
N LEU A 267 -8.62 -8.86 -7.39
CA LEU A 267 -7.38 -9.64 -7.25
C LEU A 267 -7.00 -9.92 -5.79
N VAL A 268 -7.40 -9.03 -4.87
CA VAL A 268 -7.11 -9.19 -3.43
C VAL A 268 -7.70 -10.49 -2.89
N ARG A 269 -8.97 -10.78 -3.17
CA ARG A 269 -9.63 -11.98 -2.65
C ARG A 269 -8.94 -13.28 -3.11
N PRO A 270 -8.69 -13.48 -4.42
CA PRO A 270 -7.88 -14.61 -4.90
C PRO A 270 -6.52 -14.76 -4.24
N LEU A 271 -5.79 -13.66 -4.00
CA LEU A 271 -4.49 -13.70 -3.34
C LEU A 271 -4.62 -14.17 -1.88
N LEU A 272 -5.63 -13.69 -1.16
CA LEU A 272 -5.90 -14.16 0.20
C LEU A 272 -6.30 -15.65 0.22
N ASP A 273 -7.10 -16.10 -0.75
CA ASP A 273 -7.49 -17.50 -0.90
C ASP A 273 -6.29 -18.40 -1.29
N ALA A 274 -5.31 -17.85 -2.03
CA ALA A 274 -4.03 -18.49 -2.33
C ALA A 274 -3.12 -18.67 -1.10
N GLY A 275 -3.45 -18.01 0.02
CA GLY A 275 -2.72 -18.11 1.29
C GLY A 275 -1.86 -16.91 1.66
N VAL A 276 -1.97 -15.80 0.91
CA VAL A 276 -1.25 -14.55 1.20
C VAL A 276 -1.84 -13.90 2.46
N ARG A 277 -0.99 -13.50 3.41
CA ARG A 277 -1.44 -12.90 4.69
C ARG A 277 -1.82 -11.42 4.60
N GLY A 278 -1.23 -10.70 3.65
CA GLY A 278 -1.53 -9.29 3.41
C GLY A 278 -1.26 -8.85 1.97
N VAL A 279 -2.05 -7.89 1.50
CA VAL A 279 -1.95 -7.32 0.16
C VAL A 279 -1.90 -5.80 0.29
N VAL A 280 -0.91 -5.16 -0.34
CA VAL A 280 -0.89 -3.71 -0.58
C VAL A 280 -1.26 -3.45 -2.03
N ALA A 281 -2.23 -2.58 -2.24
CA ALA A 281 -2.66 -2.21 -3.58
C ALA A 281 -3.25 -0.80 -3.64
N SER A 282 -3.11 -0.15 -4.79
CA SER A 282 -3.85 1.05 -5.16
C SER A 282 -5.29 0.70 -5.56
N GLN A 283 -6.28 1.44 -5.06
CA GLN A 283 -7.70 1.27 -5.37
C GLN A 283 -8.08 1.73 -6.78
N TRP A 284 -7.29 2.64 -7.36
CA TRP A 284 -7.50 3.20 -8.69
C TRP A 284 -6.15 3.62 -9.28
N PRO A 285 -6.13 4.07 -10.55
CA PRO A 285 -4.88 4.38 -11.20
C PRO A 285 -4.08 5.56 -10.60
N VAL A 286 -2.77 5.36 -10.42
CA VAL A 286 -1.79 6.29 -9.84
C VAL A 286 -0.73 6.64 -10.89
N ARG A 287 -0.15 7.84 -10.80
CA ARG A 287 1.00 8.19 -11.64
C ARG A 287 2.23 7.36 -11.27
N ASP A 288 2.90 6.81 -12.28
CA ASP A 288 4.11 5.97 -12.19
C ASP A 288 5.20 6.56 -11.27
N GLU A 289 5.51 7.86 -11.40
CA GLU A 289 6.46 8.56 -10.50
C GLU A 289 6.04 8.49 -9.03
N SER A 290 4.78 8.78 -8.75
CA SER A 290 4.26 8.79 -7.38
C SER A 290 4.22 7.39 -6.80
N ALA A 291 3.80 6.40 -7.59
CA ALA A 291 3.79 5.00 -7.19
C ALA A 291 5.19 4.53 -6.81
N PHE A 292 6.18 4.74 -7.69
CA PHE A 292 7.57 4.36 -7.43
C PHE A 292 8.10 5.01 -6.15
N ARG A 293 7.86 6.32 -5.94
CA ARG A 293 8.33 7.02 -4.75
C ARG A 293 7.66 6.54 -3.46
N ILE A 294 6.35 6.25 -3.50
CA ILE A 294 5.61 5.70 -2.36
C ILE A 294 6.14 4.30 -2.03
N MET A 295 6.38 3.46 -3.03
CA MET A 295 6.94 2.11 -2.83
C MET A 295 8.37 2.17 -2.27
N GLN A 296 9.18 3.14 -2.68
CA GLN A 296 10.50 3.38 -2.07
C GLN A 296 10.42 3.66 -0.57
N TRP A 297 9.50 4.53 -0.14
CA TRP A 297 9.29 4.78 1.28
C TRP A 297 8.72 3.56 2.00
N PHE A 298 7.72 2.90 1.41
CA PHE A 298 7.09 1.71 1.97
C PHE A 298 8.11 0.62 2.29
N TYR A 299 8.96 0.25 1.33
CA TYR A 299 9.96 -0.79 1.54
C TYR A 299 11.08 -0.38 2.50
N ARG A 300 11.42 0.91 2.59
CA ARG A 300 12.35 1.40 3.62
C ARG A 300 11.77 1.25 5.02
N GLU A 301 10.48 1.53 5.20
CA GLU A 301 9.80 1.34 6.49
C GLU A 301 9.65 -0.15 6.83
N LEU A 302 9.40 -1.02 5.85
CA LEU A 302 9.46 -2.48 6.05
C LEU A 302 10.86 -2.94 6.48
N ALA A 303 11.91 -2.43 5.82
CA ALA A 303 13.30 -2.73 6.16
C ALA A 303 13.70 -2.21 7.56
N ALA A 304 13.00 -1.18 8.06
CA ALA A 304 13.15 -0.67 9.41
C ALA A 304 12.42 -1.52 10.47
N GLY A 305 11.70 -2.57 10.07
CA GLY A 305 11.04 -3.52 10.96
C GLY A 305 9.57 -3.23 11.28
N ASN A 306 8.97 -2.23 10.62
CA ASN A 306 7.54 -1.94 10.80
C ASN A 306 6.66 -3.07 10.23
N THR A 307 5.43 -3.18 10.74
CA THR A 307 4.40 -4.02 10.12
C THR A 307 4.08 -3.50 8.72
N SER A 308 3.51 -4.33 7.84
CA SER A 308 3.12 -3.87 6.50
C SER A 308 2.09 -2.74 6.54
N ALA A 309 1.13 -2.77 7.48
CA ALA A 309 0.14 -1.72 7.61
C ALA A 309 0.77 -0.39 8.09
N ASP A 310 1.66 -0.43 9.09
CA ASP A 310 2.34 0.77 9.60
C ASP A 310 3.36 1.34 8.62
N ALA A 311 4.06 0.47 7.89
CA ALA A 311 4.97 0.87 6.82
C ALA A 311 4.22 1.63 5.71
N LEU A 312 3.03 1.15 5.31
CA LEU A 312 2.20 1.83 4.33
C LEU A 312 1.74 3.18 4.87
N ARG A 313 1.18 3.24 6.08
CA ARG A 313 0.76 4.51 6.71
C ARG A 313 1.89 5.53 6.70
N THR A 314 3.08 5.11 7.12
CA THR A 314 4.25 6.00 7.21
C THR A 314 4.70 6.48 5.83
N ALA A 315 4.68 5.62 4.81
CA ALA A 315 4.96 5.99 3.43
C ALA A 315 3.94 7.01 2.88
N LEU A 316 2.63 6.82 3.16
CA LEU A 316 1.59 7.76 2.72
C LEU A 316 1.69 9.11 3.42
N ARG A 317 2.09 9.15 4.70
CA ARG A 317 2.38 10.41 5.40
C ARG A 317 3.57 11.14 4.78
N GLN A 318 4.63 10.41 4.41
CA GLN A 318 5.78 10.96 3.69
C GLN A 318 5.38 11.51 2.32
N ALA A 319 4.53 10.78 1.57
CA ALA A 319 3.99 11.22 0.29
C ALA A 319 3.22 12.53 0.40
N ARG A 320 2.29 12.62 1.36
CA ARG A 320 1.55 13.85 1.63
C ARG A 320 2.47 14.99 2.02
N ALA A 321 3.43 14.77 2.92
CA ALA A 321 4.38 15.79 3.35
C ALA A 321 5.29 16.28 2.20
N ALA A 322 5.58 15.40 1.24
CA ALA A 322 6.34 15.71 0.03
C ALA A 322 5.50 16.38 -1.08
N GLY A 323 4.21 16.66 -0.82
CA GLY A 323 3.32 17.33 -1.78
C GLY A 323 2.80 16.41 -2.89
N ILE A 324 2.88 15.09 -2.74
CA ILE A 324 2.20 14.16 -3.66
C ILE A 324 0.69 14.41 -3.56
N PRO A 325 -0.04 14.59 -4.68
CA PRO A 325 -1.48 14.81 -4.67
C PRO A 325 -2.28 13.68 -4.02
N ALA A 326 -3.42 14.02 -3.42
CA ALA A 326 -4.24 13.07 -2.67
C ALA A 326 -4.79 11.94 -3.53
N GLY A 327 -5.10 12.20 -4.81
CA GLY A 327 -5.48 11.18 -5.77
C GLY A 327 -4.43 10.06 -5.93
N ASP A 328 -3.15 10.32 -5.67
CA ASP A 328 -2.11 9.30 -5.75
C ASP A 328 -1.92 8.57 -4.42
N TRP A 329 -1.68 9.30 -3.32
CA TRP A 329 -1.36 8.64 -2.04
C TRP A 329 -2.59 8.03 -1.37
N ALA A 330 -3.77 8.60 -1.51
CA ALA A 330 -4.99 8.08 -0.87
C ALA A 330 -5.54 6.83 -1.55
N SER A 331 -5.04 6.52 -2.75
CA SER A 331 -5.43 5.30 -3.48
C SER A 331 -4.94 4.03 -2.78
N TRP A 332 -3.85 4.09 -2.01
CA TRP A 332 -3.22 2.89 -1.46
C TRP A 332 -3.93 2.38 -0.22
N SER A 333 -4.16 1.07 -0.20
CA SER A 333 -4.77 0.35 0.92
C SER A 333 -3.98 -0.91 1.26
N TYR A 334 -4.05 -1.29 2.53
CA TYR A 334 -3.57 -2.57 3.03
C TYR A 334 -4.77 -3.46 3.37
N VAL A 335 -4.80 -4.67 2.83
CA VAL A 335 -5.82 -5.69 3.12
C VAL A 335 -5.13 -6.90 3.74
N GLY A 336 -5.46 -7.25 4.98
CA GLY A 336 -4.81 -8.35 5.68
C GLY A 336 -4.67 -8.11 7.18
N GLU A 337 -3.86 -8.94 7.82
CA GLU A 337 -3.63 -8.85 9.26
C GLU A 337 -2.72 -7.66 9.64
N PRO A 338 -3.19 -6.66 10.42
CA PRO A 338 -2.43 -5.44 10.69
C PRO A 338 -1.11 -5.69 11.43
N ALA A 339 -1.08 -6.69 12.31
CA ALA A 339 0.10 -7.05 13.09
C ALA A 339 1.11 -7.92 12.31
N ALA A 340 0.82 -8.27 11.06
CA ALA A 340 1.69 -9.12 10.27
C ALA A 340 2.99 -8.37 9.90
N HIS A 341 4.11 -8.92 10.36
CA HIS A 341 5.44 -8.56 9.86
C HIS A 341 5.81 -9.45 8.69
N ALA A 342 6.38 -8.84 7.64
CA ALA A 342 7.03 -9.63 6.60
C ALA A 342 8.33 -10.24 7.14
N SER A 343 8.53 -11.54 6.95
CA SER A 343 9.70 -12.30 7.40
C SER A 343 10.96 -12.07 6.55
N ALA A 344 10.83 -11.26 5.49
CA ALA A 344 11.92 -10.94 4.57
C ALA A 344 13.16 -10.39 5.30
N ARG A 345 14.35 -10.84 4.90
CA ARG A 345 15.61 -10.29 5.39
C ARG A 345 16.05 -9.13 4.51
N PHE A 346 15.73 -7.92 4.96
CA PHE A 346 16.26 -6.71 4.37
C PHE A 346 17.73 -6.49 4.76
N THR A 347 18.52 -5.97 3.83
CA THR A 347 19.83 -5.42 4.15
C THR A 347 19.58 -4.10 4.87
N SER A 348 20.12 -3.92 6.09
CA SER A 348 20.06 -2.61 6.72
C SER A 348 20.69 -1.61 5.75
N PRO A 349 20.03 -0.50 5.43
CA PRO A 349 20.67 0.53 4.63
C PRO A 349 21.92 0.95 5.41
N SER A 350 23.11 0.67 4.85
CA SER A 350 24.33 1.28 5.36
C SER A 350 24.04 2.78 5.39
N PRO A 351 24.22 3.48 6.53
CA PRO A 351 24.18 4.93 6.50
C PRO A 351 25.17 5.34 5.43
N SER A 352 24.69 6.05 4.40
CA SER A 352 25.58 6.49 3.33
C SER A 352 26.71 7.22 4.02
N LYS A 353 27.96 6.78 3.81
CA LYS A 353 29.14 7.49 4.29
C LYS A 353 29.20 8.78 3.49
N SER A 354 28.40 9.76 3.88
CA SER A 354 28.55 11.14 3.49
C SER A 354 29.99 11.50 3.83
N ARG A 355 30.80 11.77 2.81
CA ARG A 355 32.21 12.19 2.95
C ARG A 355 32.33 13.61 3.52
N TRP A 356 31.26 14.17 4.08
CA TRP A 356 31.21 15.54 4.59
C TRP A 356 31.95 15.82 5.90
N PRO A 357 32.22 14.88 6.84
CA PRO A 357 32.89 15.28 8.07
C PRO A 357 34.39 15.55 7.86
N LEU A 358 35.03 14.96 6.84
CA LEU A 358 36.47 15.19 6.59
C LEU A 358 36.77 16.53 5.92
N ALA A 359 35.89 17.00 5.03
CA ALA A 359 36.06 18.28 4.34
C ALA A 359 35.91 19.49 5.28
N VAL A 360 35.00 19.40 6.26
CA VAL A 360 34.78 20.48 7.25
C VAL A 360 35.95 20.55 8.24
N THR A 361 36.49 19.41 8.70
CA THR A 361 37.70 19.44 9.55
C THR A 361 38.93 19.98 8.82
N ALA A 362 39.12 19.66 7.54
CA ALA A 362 40.25 20.19 6.76
C ALA A 362 40.13 21.71 6.55
N ALA A 363 38.92 22.22 6.30
CA ALA A 363 38.68 23.65 6.16
C ALA A 363 38.90 24.41 7.48
N CYS A 364 38.43 23.88 8.62
CA CYS A 364 38.65 24.49 9.93
C CYS A 364 40.13 24.52 10.33
N VAL A 365 40.92 23.49 10.01
CA VAL A 365 42.37 23.47 10.27
C VAL A 365 43.11 24.49 9.40
N LEU A 366 42.73 24.66 8.13
CA LEU A 366 43.35 25.66 7.25
C LEU A 366 43.00 27.10 7.65
N VAL A 367 41.78 27.34 8.15
CA VAL A 367 41.39 28.66 8.69
C VAL A 367 42.13 28.94 10.01
N ALA A 368 42.26 27.95 10.89
CA ALA A 368 43.02 28.12 12.14
C ALA A 368 44.52 28.39 11.89
N LEU A 369 45.13 27.71 10.92
CA LEU A 369 46.53 27.93 10.55
C LEU A 369 46.75 29.30 9.90
N SER A 370 45.82 29.79 9.08
CA SER A 370 45.93 31.11 8.44
C SER A 370 45.67 32.27 9.40
N VAL A 371 44.76 32.12 10.38
CA VAL A 371 44.56 33.09 11.47
C VAL A 371 45.75 33.08 12.44
N GLY A 372 46.28 31.90 12.76
CA GLY A 372 47.49 31.74 13.57
C GLY A 372 48.68 32.45 12.95
N TYR A 373 48.96 32.23 11.66
CA TYR A 373 50.08 32.83 10.92
C TYR A 373 49.98 34.37 10.81
N ARG A 374 48.77 34.92 10.61
CA ARG A 374 48.56 36.38 10.58
C ARG A 374 48.75 37.05 11.95
N SER A 375 48.49 36.33 13.04
CA SER A 375 48.67 36.86 14.40
C SER A 375 50.14 36.94 14.82
N THR A 376 50.99 36.02 14.35
CA THR A 376 52.42 35.97 14.68
C THR A 376 53.20 37.03 13.90
N THR A 377 52.88 37.23 12.62
CA THR A 377 53.51 38.25 11.76
C THR A 377 53.21 39.69 12.22
N ARG A 378 52.00 39.96 12.75
CA ARG A 378 51.69 41.27 13.36
C ARG A 378 52.42 41.56 14.68
N ARG A 379 52.80 40.55 15.46
CA ARG A 379 53.55 40.77 16.72
C ARG A 379 55.03 41.05 16.52
N VAL A 380 55.61 40.58 15.41
CA VAL A 380 57.02 40.84 15.08
C VAL A 380 57.23 42.25 14.52
N ALA A 381 56.24 42.81 13.81
CA ALA A 381 56.31 44.17 13.24
C ALA A 381 56.10 45.33 14.25
N LEU A 382 55.76 45.03 15.51
CA LEU A 382 55.55 46.05 16.57
C LEU A 382 56.70 46.08 17.60
N ARG A 383 57.82 45.40 17.33
CA ARG A 383 59.01 45.34 18.19
C ARG A 383 60.32 45.68 17.46
N SER A 384 60.26 46.32 16.29
CA SER A 384 61.41 46.88 15.58
C SER A 384 61.39 48.40 15.59
#